data_AF-A0A2E4FIK2-F1
#
_entry.id   AF-A0A2E4FIK2-F1
#
_cell.length_a   1.000
_cell.length_b   1.000
_cell.length_c   1.000
_cell.angle_alpha   90.00
_cell.angle_beta   90.00
_cell.angle_gamma   90.00
#
_symmetry.space_group_name_H-M   'P 1'
#
loop_
_entity.id
_entity.type
_entity.pdbx_description
1 polymer ?
#
loop_
_entity_poly.entity_id
_entity_poly.type
_entity_poly.pdbx_seq_one_letter_code
_entity_poly.pdbx_strand_id
1 'polypeptide(L)'
;MAVSQEPAIDGVAADPRYLDVSAPPEVTRRLPVETPRHALAYAFAGTGSFRDASAPRPVKTELVDATGSPGVETVGHRSLVLFNGGDEVVVRAGGQGIRFLLVSGRPIQEPVAWQGPIVMNTQAQLHRAFNELRQGTFIKE
;
A
#
# COMPACT_ATOMS: atom_id res chain seq x y z
N MET A 1 -20.62 33.75 -10.87
CA MET A 1 -19.61 33.23 -9.93
C MET A 1 -19.06 31.93 -10.52
N ALA A 2 -17.85 31.95 -11.05
CA ALA A 2 -17.19 30.74 -11.52
C ALA A 2 -16.74 29.95 -10.29
N VAL A 3 -17.29 28.75 -10.12
CA VAL A 3 -16.76 27.78 -9.16
C VAL A 3 -15.47 27.26 -9.78
N SER A 4 -14.32 27.74 -9.30
CA SER A 4 -13.02 27.19 -9.67
C SER A 4 -13.07 25.67 -9.54
N GLN A 5 -12.89 24.97 -10.66
CA GLN A 5 -12.81 23.52 -10.67
C GLN A 5 -11.37 23.15 -10.30
N GLU A 6 -11.15 22.66 -9.09
CA GLU A 6 -9.91 21.95 -8.77
C GLU A 6 -9.97 20.56 -9.43
N PRO A 7 -8.92 20.15 -10.16
CA PRO A 7 -8.85 18.84 -10.80
C PRO A 7 -8.85 17.70 -9.77
N ALA A 8 -9.05 16.46 -10.24
CA ALA A 8 -8.75 15.29 -9.41
C ALA A 8 -7.27 15.34 -9.00
N ILE A 9 -6.95 14.93 -7.77
CA ILE A 9 -5.58 14.78 -7.21
C ILE A 9 -4.45 15.09 -8.21
N ASP A 10 -3.84 16.27 -8.05
CA ASP A 10 -2.83 16.78 -8.97
C ASP A 10 -1.49 16.03 -8.86
N GLY A 11 -0.93 15.61 -10.00
CA GLY A 11 0.43 15.05 -10.13
C GLY A 11 0.60 13.59 -9.66
N VAL A 12 1.86 13.14 -9.55
CA VAL A 12 2.19 11.85 -8.91
C VAL A 12 2.04 12.06 -7.40
N ALA A 13 0.85 11.82 -6.88
CA ALA A 13 0.54 11.95 -5.47
C ALA A 13 1.49 11.06 -4.63
N ALA A 14 1.96 11.59 -3.51
CA ALA A 14 2.74 10.88 -2.50
C ALA A 14 4.20 10.50 -2.83
N ASP A 15 4.82 10.95 -3.93
CA ASP A 15 6.23 10.59 -4.27
C ASP A 15 6.56 9.10 -4.00
N PRO A 16 5.77 8.17 -4.60
CA PRO A 16 5.77 6.79 -4.17
C PRO A 16 6.99 6.05 -4.73
N ARG A 17 7.59 5.22 -3.89
CA ARG A 17 8.65 4.29 -4.24
C ARG A 17 8.14 2.87 -4.11
N TYR A 18 8.39 2.07 -5.15
CA TYR A 18 8.04 0.66 -5.23
C TYR A 18 9.31 -0.16 -5.44
N LEU A 19 9.56 -1.12 -4.56
CA LEU A 19 10.69 -2.03 -4.66
C LEU A 19 10.19 -3.47 -4.62
N ASP A 20 10.56 -4.26 -5.62
CA ASP A 20 10.46 -5.72 -5.58
C ASP A 20 11.73 -6.27 -4.91
N VAL A 21 11.57 -6.84 -3.73
CA VAL A 21 12.68 -7.25 -2.88
C VAL A 21 12.69 -8.76 -2.77
N SER A 22 13.83 -9.37 -3.05
CA SER A 22 14.11 -10.77 -2.75
C SER A 22 15.26 -10.91 -1.75
N ALA A 23 15.09 -11.82 -0.80
CA ALA A 23 16.13 -12.23 0.12
C ALA A 23 16.24 -13.77 0.12
N PRO A 24 17.44 -14.33 -0.13
CA PRO A 24 17.66 -15.77 -0.03
C PRO A 24 17.39 -16.31 1.38
N PRO A 25 17.29 -17.64 1.56
CA PRO A 25 17.14 -18.26 2.87
C PRO A 25 18.13 -17.73 3.90
N GLU A 26 17.63 -17.43 5.09
CA GLU A 26 18.45 -17.01 6.22
C GLU A 26 19.32 -15.77 5.95
N VAL A 27 18.93 -14.92 5.00
CA VAL A 27 19.58 -13.62 4.75
C VAL A 27 18.80 -12.51 5.43
N THR A 28 19.55 -11.59 6.05
CA THR A 28 19.02 -10.31 6.52
C THR A 28 19.25 -9.23 5.47
N ARG A 29 18.20 -8.52 5.06
CA ARG A 29 18.30 -7.33 4.21
C ARG A 29 17.91 -6.09 5.00
N ARG A 30 18.58 -4.98 4.70
CA ARG A 30 18.32 -3.66 5.25
C ARG A 30 18.11 -2.71 4.08
N LEU A 31 16.97 -2.03 4.07
CA LEU A 31 16.58 -1.13 2.99
C LEU A 31 16.32 0.25 3.61
N PRO A 32 17.08 1.29 3.24
CA PRO A 32 16.77 2.64 3.69
C PRO A 32 15.41 3.06 3.14
N VAL A 33 14.57 3.67 3.98
CA VAL A 33 13.27 4.19 3.59
C VAL A 33 13.15 5.62 4.10
N GLU A 34 12.84 6.55 3.20
CA GLU A 34 12.73 7.98 3.52
C GLU A 34 11.48 8.30 4.35
N THR A 35 10.40 7.52 4.17
CA THR A 35 9.13 7.69 4.88
C THR A 35 8.62 6.39 5.54
N PRO A 36 9.33 5.83 6.53
CA PRO A 36 9.03 4.51 7.07
C PRO A 36 7.70 4.45 7.83
N ARG A 37 7.20 5.56 8.37
CA ARG A 37 5.82 5.64 8.91
C ARG A 37 4.72 5.51 7.84
N HIS A 38 5.10 5.57 6.58
CA HIS A 38 4.24 5.53 5.41
C HIS A 38 4.74 4.47 4.43
N ALA A 39 5.29 3.39 4.98
CA ALA A 39 5.72 2.22 4.25
C ALA A 39 4.86 1.00 4.60
N LEU A 40 4.66 0.14 3.62
CA LEU A 40 4.05 -1.18 3.77
C LEU A 40 4.85 -2.22 3.00
N ALA A 41 4.86 -3.45 3.49
CA ALA A 41 5.37 -4.59 2.73
C ALA A 41 4.25 -5.60 2.48
N TYR A 42 4.13 -6.04 1.24
CA TYR A 42 3.24 -7.11 0.81
C TYR A 42 4.06 -8.32 0.39
N ALA A 43 4.09 -9.35 1.23
CA ALA A 43 4.82 -10.58 0.95
C ALA A 43 3.98 -11.52 0.10
N PHE A 44 4.56 -12.01 -0.99
CA PHE A 44 3.88 -12.88 -1.95
C PHE A 44 4.73 -14.11 -2.31
N ALA A 45 5.88 -14.33 -1.68
CA ALA A 45 6.56 -15.62 -1.71
C ALA A 45 7.46 -15.82 -0.48
N GLY A 46 7.58 -17.06 -0.03
CA GLY A 46 8.42 -17.42 1.11
C GLY A 46 7.91 -16.88 2.44
N THR A 47 8.81 -16.80 3.41
CA THR A 47 8.52 -16.36 4.78
C THR A 47 9.66 -15.53 5.36
N GLY A 48 9.35 -14.66 6.31
CA GLY A 48 10.37 -13.89 7.03
C GLY A 48 9.77 -13.02 8.14
N SER A 49 10.61 -12.44 8.98
CA SER A 49 10.18 -11.47 9.99
C SER A 49 10.67 -10.08 9.62
N PHE A 50 9.83 -9.08 9.90
CA PHE A 50 10.14 -7.67 9.71
C PHE A 50 10.29 -6.99 11.07
N ARG A 51 11.35 -6.21 11.24
CA ARG A 51 11.54 -5.38 12.43
C ARG A 51 10.63 -4.15 12.35
N ASP A 52 10.19 -3.64 13.50
CA ASP A 52 9.42 -2.38 13.64
C ASP A 52 8.11 -2.36 12.83
N ALA A 53 7.58 -3.55 12.54
CA ALA A 53 6.39 -3.77 11.74
C ALA A 53 5.19 -4.19 12.61
N SER A 54 3.99 -3.90 12.13
CA SER A 54 2.76 -4.44 12.70
C SER A 54 2.73 -5.96 12.63
N ALA A 55 1.86 -6.59 13.42
CA ALA A 55 1.49 -7.98 13.17
C ALA A 55 1.03 -8.17 11.70
N PRO A 56 1.36 -9.30 11.05
CA PRO A 56 0.95 -9.57 9.68
C PRO A 56 -0.57 -9.59 9.57
N ARG A 57 -1.11 -8.85 8.59
CA ARG A 57 -2.54 -8.86 8.26
C ARG A 57 -2.76 -9.69 7.00
N PRO A 58 -3.66 -10.68 7.01
CA PRO A 58 -3.98 -11.44 5.81
C PRO A 58 -4.67 -10.52 4.79
N VAL A 59 -4.22 -10.56 3.54
CA VAL A 59 -4.89 -9.84 2.45
C VAL A 59 -5.89 -10.79 1.79
N LYS A 60 -7.19 -10.48 1.88
CA LYS A 60 -8.25 -11.20 1.18
C LYS A 60 -8.15 -10.93 -0.33
N THR A 61 -7.29 -11.69 -0.99
CA THR A 61 -7.29 -11.88 -2.45
C THR A 61 -8.05 -13.18 -2.75
N GLU A 62 -8.77 -13.26 -3.86
CA GLU A 62 -9.88 -14.20 -4.09
C GLU A 62 -9.57 -15.70 -3.80
N LEU A 63 -10.64 -16.42 -3.38
CA LEU A 63 -10.84 -17.86 -3.18
C LEU A 63 -9.61 -18.77 -3.39
N VAL A 64 -8.83 -19.03 -2.32
CA VAL A 64 -8.07 -20.27 -2.14
C VAL A 64 -7.99 -20.60 -0.65
N ASP A 65 -8.11 -21.88 -0.33
CA ASP A 65 -8.34 -22.46 1.00
C ASP A 65 -7.44 -21.94 2.12
N ALA A 66 -8.09 -21.67 3.26
CA ALA A 66 -7.49 -21.21 4.50
C ALA A 66 -6.69 -22.34 5.18
N THR A 67 -5.47 -22.61 4.70
CA THR A 67 -4.50 -23.43 5.42
C THR A 67 -3.25 -22.62 5.74
N GLY A 68 -3.41 -21.63 6.60
CA GLY A 68 -2.31 -20.91 7.24
C GLY A 68 -2.56 -20.82 8.72
N SER A 69 -1.85 -21.63 9.52
CA SER A 69 -1.94 -21.63 10.97
C SER A 69 -1.55 -20.25 11.53
N PRO A 70 -2.33 -19.66 12.45
CA PRO A 70 -1.93 -18.42 13.12
C PRO A 70 -0.82 -18.76 14.13
N GLY A 71 0.42 -18.54 13.72
CA GLY A 71 1.59 -18.76 14.57
C GLY A 71 2.70 -17.78 14.26
N VAL A 72 2.85 -16.80 15.16
CA VAL A 72 4.09 -16.08 15.52
C VAL A 72 4.80 -15.29 14.42
N GLU A 73 4.68 -13.95 14.48
CA GLU A 73 5.64 -12.91 14.01
C GLU A 73 6.23 -12.99 12.58
N THR A 74 5.82 -14.00 11.82
CA THR A 74 6.42 -14.37 10.55
C THR A 74 5.43 -14.01 9.45
N VAL A 75 5.85 -13.08 8.60
CA VAL A 75 5.15 -12.69 7.39
C VAL A 75 5.32 -13.82 6.38
N GLY A 76 4.21 -14.41 5.95
CA GLY A 76 4.17 -15.43 4.90
C GLY A 76 3.50 -14.94 3.63
N HIS A 77 3.27 -15.85 2.69
CA HIS A 77 2.53 -15.58 1.45
C HIS A 77 1.20 -14.85 1.72
N ARG A 78 0.91 -13.78 0.95
CA ARG A 78 -0.30 -12.93 1.02
C ARG A 78 -0.47 -12.18 2.34
N SER A 79 0.63 -11.83 3.00
CA SER A 79 0.62 -11.02 4.22
C SER A 79 0.99 -9.58 3.93
N LEU A 80 0.29 -8.65 4.57
CA LEU A 80 0.62 -7.22 4.58
C LEU A 80 1.10 -6.81 5.96
N VAL A 81 2.19 -6.05 6.01
CA VAL A 81 2.66 -5.39 7.22
C VAL A 81 2.80 -3.90 7.01
N LEU A 82 2.51 -3.14 8.06
CA LEU A 82 2.70 -1.68 8.12
C LEU A 82 3.89 -1.37 9.02
N PHE A 83 4.73 -0.43 8.63
CA PHE A 83 5.85 0.01 9.44
C PHE A 83 5.46 1.24 10.26
N ASN A 84 5.81 1.24 11.54
CA ASN A 84 5.35 2.27 12.48
C ASN A 84 6.44 3.30 12.84
N GLY A 85 7.65 3.19 12.26
CA GLY A 85 8.78 4.07 12.52
C GLY A 85 10.11 3.46 12.05
N GLY A 86 11.23 4.16 12.29
CA GLY A 86 12.57 3.80 11.83
C GLY A 86 13.11 4.76 10.76
N ASP A 87 14.22 4.40 10.12
CA ASP A 87 14.79 4.98 8.88
C ASP A 87 15.11 3.88 7.85
N GLU A 88 14.80 2.63 8.19
CA GLU A 88 15.06 1.44 7.40
C GLU A 88 13.99 0.37 7.61
N VAL A 89 13.79 -0.44 6.59
CA VAL A 89 13.08 -1.72 6.68
C VAL A 89 14.12 -2.82 6.81
N VAL A 90 13.99 -3.62 7.87
CA VAL A 90 14.85 -4.78 8.11
C VAL A 90 14.02 -6.05 8.07
N VAL A 91 14.41 -6.94 7.17
CA VAL A 91 13.77 -8.23 6.96
C VAL A 91 14.78 -9.35 7.18
N ARG A 92 14.37 -10.35 7.96
CA ARG A 92 15.09 -11.62 8.11
C ARG A 92 14.31 -12.70 7.35
N ALA A 93 14.90 -13.23 6.29
CA ALA A 93 14.29 -14.31 5.54
C ALA A 93 14.29 -15.63 6.33
N GLY A 94 13.19 -16.38 6.21
CA GLY A 94 13.08 -17.74 6.73
C GLY A 94 13.80 -18.77 5.84
N GLY A 95 13.63 -20.06 6.13
CA GLY A 95 14.39 -21.13 5.49
C GLY A 95 14.16 -21.33 3.99
N GLN A 96 13.15 -20.68 3.39
CA GLN A 96 12.87 -20.72 1.95
C GLN A 96 13.11 -19.38 1.25
N GLY A 97 13.68 -18.40 1.95
CA GLY A 97 13.78 -17.03 1.46
C GLY A 97 12.46 -16.27 1.58
N ILE A 98 12.43 -15.03 1.11
CA ILE A 98 11.23 -14.20 1.01
C ILE A 98 11.29 -13.30 -0.24
N ARG A 99 10.12 -13.06 -0.84
CA ARG A 99 9.93 -12.01 -1.86
C ARG A 99 8.68 -11.19 -1.53
N PHE A 100 8.83 -9.88 -1.60
CA PHE A 100 7.78 -8.94 -1.22
C PHE A 100 7.89 -7.63 -2.00
N LEU A 101 6.75 -6.93 -2.14
CA LEU A 101 6.71 -5.55 -2.59
C LEU A 101 6.85 -4.63 -1.37
N LEU A 102 7.84 -3.76 -1.37
CA LEU A 102 7.93 -2.64 -0.45
C LEU A 102 7.39 -1.40 -1.16
N VAL A 103 6.37 -0.78 -0.56
CA VAL A 103 5.78 0.47 -1.04
C VAL A 103 5.94 1.53 0.04
N SER A 104 6.46 2.69 -0.30
CA SER A 104 6.59 3.83 0.60
C SER A 104 6.29 5.12 -0.13
N GLY A 105 5.76 6.13 0.56
CA GLY A 105 5.55 7.46 -0.02
C GLY A 105 5.36 8.53 1.03
N ARG A 106 5.36 9.80 0.63
CA ARG A 106 4.98 10.92 1.48
C ARG A 106 3.46 10.93 1.67
N PRO A 107 2.94 11.20 2.87
CA PRO A 107 1.50 11.40 3.04
C PRO A 107 1.01 12.52 2.14
N ILE A 108 -0.13 12.30 1.49
CA ILE A 108 -0.78 13.31 0.66
C ILE A 108 -1.29 14.47 1.54
N GLN A 109 -1.69 14.19 2.78
CA GLN A 109 -2.22 15.17 3.75
C GLN A 109 -3.46 15.95 3.29
N GLU A 110 -4.19 15.42 2.31
CA GLU A 110 -5.45 15.97 1.84
C GLU A 110 -6.63 15.09 2.28
N PRO A 111 -7.83 15.66 2.43
CA PRO A 111 -9.05 14.88 2.62
C PRO A 111 -9.24 13.88 1.48
N VAL A 112 -9.76 12.70 1.79
CA VAL A 112 -10.09 11.65 0.82
C VAL A 112 -11.58 11.35 0.92
N ALA A 113 -12.28 11.53 -0.20
CA ALA A 113 -13.64 11.10 -0.43
C ALA A 113 -13.61 10.04 -1.54
N TRP A 114 -14.01 8.81 -1.21
CA TRP A 114 -13.96 7.67 -2.12
C TRP A 114 -15.30 6.96 -2.21
N GLN A 115 -15.74 6.68 -3.43
CA GLN A 115 -16.89 5.82 -3.70
C GLN A 115 -16.66 5.06 -5.02
N GLY A 116 -16.62 3.73 -4.93
CA GLY A 116 -16.44 2.86 -6.10
C GLY A 116 -15.14 3.16 -6.86
N PRO A 117 -15.19 3.45 -8.17
CA PRO A 117 -13.98 3.70 -8.95
C PRO A 117 -13.46 5.15 -8.87
N ILE A 118 -14.15 6.07 -8.17
CA ILE A 118 -13.81 7.50 -8.17
C ILE A 118 -13.29 7.92 -6.80
N VAL A 119 -12.13 8.58 -6.80
CA VAL A 119 -11.51 9.23 -5.63
C VAL A 119 -11.46 10.74 -5.88
N MET A 120 -11.92 11.52 -4.90
CA MET A 120 -11.87 12.98 -4.88
C MET A 120 -11.49 13.45 -3.46
N ASN A 121 -11.36 14.75 -3.22
CA ASN A 121 -11.10 15.26 -1.87
C ASN A 121 -12.39 15.46 -1.03
N THR A 122 -13.52 15.78 -1.67
CA THR A 122 -14.78 16.10 -0.98
C THR A 122 -15.98 15.30 -1.51
N GLN A 123 -17.00 15.13 -0.67
CA GLN A 123 -18.26 14.49 -1.07
C GLN A 123 -19.01 15.25 -2.17
N ALA A 124 -18.91 16.59 -2.18
CA ALA A 124 -19.50 17.42 -3.23
C ALA A 124 -18.84 17.17 -4.60
N GLN A 125 -17.51 17.01 -4.64
CA GLN A 125 -16.78 16.62 -5.84
C GLN A 125 -17.17 15.21 -6.31
N LEU A 126 -17.30 14.23 -5.39
CA LEU A 126 -17.78 12.88 -5.75
C LEU A 126 -19.18 12.91 -6.38
N HIS A 127 -20.14 13.61 -5.77
CA HIS A 127 -21.50 13.69 -6.31
C HIS A 127 -21.51 14.30 -7.72
N ARG A 128 -20.71 15.35 -7.94
CA ARG A 128 -20.53 15.94 -9.27
C ARG A 128 -19.89 14.96 -10.25
N ALA A 129 -18.80 14.31 -9.87
CA ALA A 129 -18.09 13.34 -10.69
C ALA A 129 -19.01 12.21 -11.17
N PHE A 130 -19.86 11.69 -10.28
CA PHE A 130 -20.86 10.68 -10.66
C PHE A 130 -21.96 11.22 -11.58
N ASN A 131 -22.36 12.49 -11.44
CA ASN A 131 -23.29 13.13 -12.39
C ASN A 131 -22.64 13.24 -13.77
N GLU A 132 -21.41 13.74 -13.84
CA GLU A 132 -20.65 13.87 -15.10
C GLU A 132 -20.43 12.48 -15.74
N LEU A 133 -20.13 11.45 -14.94
CA LEU A 133 -19.99 10.07 -15.44
C LEU A 133 -21.30 9.54 -16.04
N ARG A 134 -22.44 9.77 -15.37
CA ARG A 134 -23.77 9.38 -15.91
C ARG A 134 -24.14 10.14 -17.18
N GLN A 135 -23.64 11.37 -17.34
CA GLN A 135 -23.90 12.22 -18.50
C GLN A 135 -22.89 11.99 -19.64
N GLY A 136 -21.86 11.16 -19.43
CA GLY A 136 -20.79 10.95 -20.40
C GLY A 136 -19.83 12.13 -20.55
N THR A 137 -19.79 13.05 -19.58
CA THR A 137 -18.99 14.30 -19.60
C THR A 137 -17.85 14.31 -18.57
N PHE A 138 -17.54 13.14 -17.99
CA PHE A 138 -16.54 13.01 -16.92
C PHE A 138 -15.11 13.31 -17.37
N ILE A 139 -14.73 12.82 -18.55
CA ILE A 139 -13.41 13.09 -19.14
C ILE A 139 -13.46 14.46 -19.78
N LYS A 140 -12.52 15.33 -19.40
CA LYS A 140 -12.36 16.68 -19.95
C LYS A 140 -11.06 16.71 -20.74
N GLU A 141 -11.10 17.30 -21.94
CA GLU A 141 -9.91 17.54 -22.77
C GLU A 141 -9.01 18.65 -22.18
#